data_AF-A0A2G1WK27-F1
#
_entry.id   AF-A0A2G1WK27-F1
#
_cell.length_a   1.000
_cell.length_b   1.000
_cell.length_c   1.000
_cell.angle_alpha   90.00
_cell.angle_beta   90.00
_cell.angle_gamma   90.00
#
_symmetry.space_group_name_H-M   'P 1'
#
loop_
_entity.id
_entity.type
_entity.pdbx_description
1 polymer ?
#
loop_
_entity_poly.entity_id
_entity_poly.type
_entity_poly.pdbx_seq_one_letter_code
_entity_poly.pdbx_strand_id
1 'polypeptide(L)' 'MKFDLPRAAGIVALIVVLGTAGVTFGTPMELQTTLMMVLPSMLVFGAIAFVVGMKHGEFRATQV' A
#
# COMPACT_ATOMS: atom_id res chain seq x y z
N MET A 1 -7.33 -19.95 5.36
CA MET A 1 -7.65 -19.19 4.12
C MET A 1 -6.53 -19.43 3.13
N LYS A 2 -6.82 -19.78 1.87
CA LYS A 2 -5.80 -19.78 0.81
C LYS A 2 -5.32 -18.33 0.64
N PHE A 3 -4.05 -18.07 0.90
CA PHE A 3 -3.48 -16.74 0.73
C PHE A 3 -3.52 -16.39 -0.77
N ASP A 4 -4.43 -15.50 -1.16
CA ASP A 4 -4.54 -15.04 -2.54
C ASP A 4 -3.68 -13.79 -2.71
N LEU A 5 -2.38 -14.03 -2.88
CA LEU A 5 -1.37 -12.99 -3.05
C LEU A 5 -1.74 -11.98 -4.17
N PRO A 6 -2.15 -12.39 -5.38
CA PRO A 6 -2.51 -11.42 -6.41
C PRO A 6 -3.73 -10.58 -6.04
N ARG A 7 -4.75 -11.15 -5.39
CA ARG A 7 -5.90 -10.37 -4.91
C ARG A 7 -5.49 -9.35 -3.85
N ALA A 8 -4.67 -9.76 -2.89
CA ALA A 8 -4.23 -8.89 -1.80
C ALA A 8 -3.32 -7.76 -2.30
N ALA A 9 -2.37 -8.08 -3.19
CA ALA A 9 -1.54 -7.08 -3.86
C ALA A 9 -2.37 -6.10 -4.70
N GLY A 10 -3.40 -6.59 -5.39
CA GLY A 10 -4.35 -5.74 -6.14
C GLY A 10 -5.07 -4.72 -5.26
N ILE A 11 -5.44 -5.10 -4.03
CA ILE A 11 -6.04 -4.16 -3.07
C ILE A 11 -5.02 -3.09 -2.64
N VAL A 12 -3.77 -3.46 -2.37
CA VAL A 12 -2.72 -2.48 -2.03
C VAL A 12 -2.51 -1.49 -3.18
N ALA A 13 -2.47 -1.97 -4.42
CA ALA A 13 -2.36 -1.12 -5.60
C ALA A 13 -3.56 -0.15 -5.73
N LEU A 14 -4.79 -0.63 -5.49
CA LEU A 14 -5.99 0.21 -5.49
C LEU A 14 -5.89 1.33 -4.44
N ILE A 15 -5.44 1.00 -3.22
CA ILE A 15 -5.25 1.97 -2.15
C ILE A 15 -4.21 3.03 -2.56
N VAL A 16 -3.09 2.61 -3.18
CA VAL A 16 -2.07 3.54 -3.67
C VAL A 16 -2.63 4.47 -4.73
N VAL A 17 -3.42 3.97 -5.69
CA VAL A 17 -4.04 4.81 -6.73
C VAL A 17 -4.99 5.83 -6.10
N LEU A 18 -5.87 5.40 -5.19
CA LEU A 18 -6.82 6.28 -4.52
C LEU A 18 -6.12 7.31 -3.63
N GLY A 19 -5.10 6.89 -2.88
CA GLY A 19 -4.29 7.78 -2.04
C GLY A 19 -3.52 8.81 -2.86
N THR A 20 -2.95 8.40 -4.00
CA THR A 20 -2.24 9.30 -4.91
C THR A 20 -3.19 10.35 -5.49
N ALA A 21 -4.39 9.94 -5.92
CA ALA A 21 -5.42 10.88 -6.38
C ALA A 21 -5.84 11.84 -5.26
N GLY A 22 -6.10 11.31 -4.05
CA GLY A 22 -6.49 12.11 -2.89
C GLY A 22 -5.45 13.16 -2.51
N VAL A 23 -4.16 12.81 -2.52
CA VAL A 23 -3.07 13.77 -2.26
C VAL A 23 -2.97 14.80 -3.39
N THR A 24 -3.03 14.36 -4.65
CA THR A 24 -2.93 15.24 -5.82
C THR A 24 -4.01 16.33 -5.84
N PHE A 25 -5.25 15.98 -5.50
CA PHE A 25 -6.37 16.92 -5.53
C PHE A 25 -6.70 17.57 -4.19
N GLY A 26 -6.25 16.97 -3.08
CA GLY A 26 -6.55 17.43 -1.73
C GLY A 26 -5.46 18.28 -1.08
N THR A 27 -4.31 18.44 -1.72
CA THR A 27 -3.18 19.22 -1.19
C THR A 27 -2.64 20.20 -2.24
N PRO A 28 -2.07 21.34 -1.83
CA PRO A 28 -1.51 22.33 -2.76
C PRO A 28 -0.09 21.96 -3.24
N MET A 29 0.23 20.66 -3.37
CA MET A 29 1.53 20.21 -3.87
C MET A 29 1.57 20.20 -5.41
N GLU A 30 2.74 20.45 -5.98
CA GLU A 30 2.95 20.24 -7.41
C GLU A 30 2.81 18.75 -7.77
N LEU A 31 2.25 18.49 -8.96
CA LEU A 31 2.10 17.13 -9.50
C LEU A 31 3.45 16.40 -9.58
N GLN A 32 4.52 17.12 -9.94
CA GLN A 32 5.87 16.56 -9.99
C GLN A 32 6.30 16.01 -8.62
N THR A 33 6.06 16.76 -7.53
CA THR A 33 6.36 16.31 -6.16
C THR A 33 5.55 15.06 -5.81
N THR A 34 4.27 15.04 -6.14
CA THR A 34 3.43 13.86 -5.86
C THR A 34 3.93 12.63 -6.60
N LEU A 35 4.24 12.74 -7.90
CA LEU A 35 4.65 11.59 -8.71
C LEU A 35 6.10 11.14 -8.47
N MET A 36 7.00 12.05 -8.14
CA MET A 36 8.43 11.74 -8.01
C MET A 36 8.89 11.51 -6.57
N MET A 37 8.09 11.88 -5.57
CA MET A 37 8.44 11.70 -4.16
C MET A 37 7.37 10.92 -3.39
N VAL A 38 6.11 11.33 -3.48
CA VAL A 38 5.05 10.74 -2.65
C VAL A 38 4.64 9.36 -3.16
N LEU A 39 4.35 9.22 -4.45
CA LEU A 39 3.98 7.93 -5.03
C LEU A 39 5.07 6.86 -4.82
N PRO A 40 6.37 7.13 -5.08
CA PRO A 40 7.43 6.16 -4.80
C PRO A 40 7.52 5.76 -3.32
N SER A 41 7.43 6.72 -2.41
CA SER A 41 7.49 6.43 -0.96
C SER A 41 6.26 5.65 -0.48
N MET A 42 5.06 5.96 -0.98
CA MET A 42 3.84 5.20 -0.72
C MET A 42 3.94 3.76 -1.22
N LEU A 43 4.54 3.54 -2.40
CA LEU A 43 4.75 2.19 -2.93
C LEU A 43 5.71 1.38 -2.06
N VAL A 44 6.86 1.96 -1.68
CA VAL A 44 7.85 1.29 -0.83
C VAL A 44 7.26 1.00 0.54
N PHE A 45 6.65 1.99 1.19
CA PHE A 45 6.06 1.82 2.51
C PHE A 45 4.88 0.84 2.48
N GLY A 46 3.99 0.95 1.49
CA GLY A 46 2.86 0.05 1.31
C GLY A 46 3.30 -1.40 1.10
N ALA A 47 4.37 -1.64 0.32
CA ALA A 47 4.95 -2.96 0.15
C ALA A 47 5.51 -3.52 1.47
N ILE A 48 6.26 -2.71 2.23
CA ILE A 48 6.79 -3.10 3.54
C ILE A 48 5.66 -3.46 4.51
N ALA A 49 4.68 -2.56 4.66
CA ALA A 49 3.55 -2.74 5.55
C ALA A 49 2.72 -3.98 5.17
N PHE A 50 2.52 -4.22 3.88
CA PHE A 50 1.85 -5.41 3.38
C PHE A 50 2.59 -6.70 3.80
N VAL A 51 3.89 -6.79 3.51
CA VAL A 51 4.69 -7.98 3.84
C VAL A 51 4.72 -8.23 5.35
N VAL A 52 4.95 -7.20 6.15
CA VAL A 52 4.98 -7.33 7.61
C VAL A 52 3.61 -7.73 8.16
N GLY A 53 2.53 -7.10 7.67
CA GLY A 53 1.17 -7.42 8.08
C GLY A 53 0.77 -8.86 7.74
N MET A 54 1.14 -9.35 6.55
CA MET A 54 0.92 -10.75 6.18
C MET A 54 1.61 -11.70 7.16
N LYS A 55 2.89 -11.47 7.47
CA LYS A 55 3.65 -12.32 8.40
C LYS A 55 3.13 -12.26 9.83
N HIS A 56 2.69 -11.09 10.28
CA HIS A 56 2.02 -10.95 11.57
C HIS A 56 0.70 -11.73 11.62
N GLY A 57 -0.09 -11.69 10.53
CA GLY A 57 -1.32 -12.47 10.39
C GLY A 57 -1.08 -13.98 10.42
N GLU A 58 -0.06 -14.47 9.70
CA GLU A 58 0.36 -15.88 9.72
C GLU A 58 0.76 -16.34 11.13
N PHE A 59 1.57 -15.54 11.83
CA PHE A 59 1.97 -15.83 13.21
C PHE A 59 0.75 -15.97 14.13
N ARG A 60 -0.18 -15.01 14.10
CA ARG A 60 -1.39 -15.05 14.93
C ARG A 60 -2.32 -16.21 14.58
N ALA A 61 -2.42 -16.61 13.31
CA ALA A 61 -3.26 -17.72 12.90
C ALA A 61 -2.71 -19.10 13.33
N THR A 62 -1.40 -19.20 13.61
CA THR A 62 -0.70 -20.45 13.92
C THR A 62 -0.41 -20.61 15.43
N GLN A 63 -0.67 -19.58 16.23
CA GLN A 63 -0.41 -19.55 17.68
C GLN A 63 -1.71 -19.51 18.51
N VAL A 64 -2.84 -19.89 17.90
CA VAL A 64 -4.17 -20.00 18.52
C VAL A 64 -4.59 -21.45 18.58
#